data_AF-A0A951QNE4-F1
#
_entry.id   AF-A0A951QNE4-F1
#
_cell.length_a   1.000
_cell.length_b   1.000
_cell.length_c   1.000
_cell.angle_alpha   90.00
_cell.angle_beta   90.00
_cell.angle_gamma   90.00
#
_symmetry.space_group_name_H-M   'P 1'
#
loop_
_entity.id
_entity.type
_entity.pdbx_description
1 polymer ?
#
loop_
_entity_poly.entity_id
_entity_poly.type
_entity_poly.pdbx_seq_one_letter_code
_entity_poly.pdbx_strand_id
1 'polypeptide(L)'
;MPQPNDKATSAEIYQWAELDELEKYACTGPQSTNNQFADRVQSLMDGTYLQKYLEKVQAEKQKVSEKMSFLSAVEAILIEKISQQNNNY
;
A
#
# COMPACT_ATOMS: atom_id res chain seq x y z
N MET A 1 -7.94 -43.55 2.81
CA MET A 1 -8.28 -42.12 2.82
C MET A 1 -7.33 -41.44 3.79
N PRO A 2 -6.54 -40.42 3.40
CA PRO A 2 -5.72 -39.70 4.35
C PRO A 2 -6.64 -38.90 5.30
N GLN A 3 -6.39 -39.03 6.60
CA GLN A 3 -7.10 -38.29 7.66
C GLN A 3 -6.71 -36.81 7.61
N PRO A 4 -7.62 -35.86 7.90
CA PRO A 4 -7.22 -34.46 8.08
C PRO A 4 -6.27 -34.37 9.27
N ASN A 5 -5.09 -33.79 9.03
CA ASN A 5 -4.08 -33.58 10.06
C ASN A 5 -4.53 -32.38 10.92
N ASP A 6 -5.40 -32.62 11.90
CA ASP A 6 -6.06 -31.59 12.73
C ASP A 6 -5.14 -30.84 13.72
N LYS A 7 -3.82 -30.84 13.49
CA LYS A 7 -2.87 -30.15 14.37
C LYS A 7 -2.01 -29.21 13.56
N ALA A 8 -2.47 -27.96 13.49
CA ALA A 8 -1.62 -26.85 13.10
C ALA A 8 -0.37 -26.86 13.99
N THR A 9 0.78 -26.84 13.34
CA THR A 9 2.10 -26.81 13.94
C THR A 9 2.24 -25.48 14.69
N SER A 10 3.04 -25.43 15.75
CA SER A 10 3.30 -24.18 16.49
C SER A 10 3.76 -23.05 15.55
N ALA A 11 4.55 -23.36 14.53
CA ALA A 11 4.95 -22.39 13.50
C ALA A 11 3.77 -21.86 12.67
N GLU A 12 2.80 -22.70 12.31
CA GLU A 12 1.58 -22.28 11.58
C GLU A 12 0.69 -21.41 12.48
N ILE A 13 0.62 -21.73 13.78
CA ILE A 13 -0.09 -20.92 14.77
C ILE A 13 0.57 -19.53 14.93
N TYR A 14 1.91 -19.46 14.99
CA TYR A 14 2.62 -18.18 15.02
C TYR A 14 2.42 -17.38 13.73
N GLN A 15 2.41 -18.05 12.58
CA GLN A 15 2.17 -17.41 11.29
C GLN A 15 0.75 -16.84 11.20
N TRP A 16 -0.25 -17.53 11.75
CA TRP A 16 -1.63 -17.01 11.86
C TRP A 16 -1.76 -15.84 12.83
N ALA A 17 -0.94 -15.81 13.89
CA ALA A 17 -0.89 -14.67 14.81
C ALA A 17 -0.32 -13.39 14.15
N GLU A 18 0.53 -13.54 13.13
CA GLU A 18 1.06 -12.40 12.37
C GLU A 18 0.19 -11.97 11.18
N LEU A 19 -0.69 -12.83 10.67
CA LEU A 19 -1.23 -12.67 9.31
C LEU A 19 -2.59 -12.00 9.12
N ASP A 20 -3.48 -11.86 10.11
CA ASP A 20 -4.83 -11.36 9.80
C ASP A 20 -5.53 -10.58 10.93
N GLU A 21 -4.81 -9.65 11.59
CA GLU A 21 -5.56 -8.57 12.23
C GLU A 21 -6.09 -7.63 11.16
N LEU A 22 -7.33 -7.89 10.74
CA LEU A 22 -8.14 -6.92 10.00
C LEU A 22 -7.97 -5.56 10.68
N GLU A 23 -7.71 -4.53 9.87
CA GLU A 23 -7.57 -3.16 10.38
C GLU A 23 -8.74 -2.86 11.32
N LYS A 24 -8.51 -2.14 12.42
CA LYS A 24 -9.50 -1.82 13.47
C LYS A 24 -10.83 -1.27 12.93
N TYR A 25 -10.83 -0.77 11.71
CA TYR A 25 -11.96 -0.18 11.00
C TYR A 25 -12.41 -0.98 9.77
N ALA A 26 -11.99 -2.22 9.59
CA ALA A 26 -12.29 -3.03 8.41
C ALA A 26 -13.80 -3.21 8.17
N CYS A 27 -14.58 -3.33 9.25
CA CYS A 27 -16.03 -3.53 9.17
C CYS A 27 -16.83 -2.21 9.15
N THR A 28 -16.24 -1.10 9.59
CA THR A 28 -16.96 0.15 9.86
C THR A 28 -16.47 1.34 9.05
N GLY A 29 -15.32 1.19 8.38
CA GLY A 29 -14.60 2.28 7.75
C GLY A 29 -13.99 3.24 8.79
N PRO A 30 -13.00 4.05 8.36
CA PRO A 30 -12.37 5.01 9.26
C PRO A 30 -13.37 6.07 9.73
N GLN A 31 -13.30 6.40 11.02
CA GLN A 31 -14.06 7.49 11.62
C GLN A 31 -13.80 8.80 10.86
N SER A 32 -14.86 9.41 10.34
CA SER A 32 -14.79 10.73 9.69
C SER A 32 -15.21 11.81 10.68
N THR A 33 -14.54 12.95 10.66
CA THR A 33 -15.01 14.12 11.43
C THR A 33 -16.28 14.70 10.81
N ASN A 34 -17.05 15.47 11.58
CA ASN A 34 -18.27 16.13 11.08
C ASN A 34 -18.00 16.97 9.83
N ASN A 35 -16.85 17.66 9.79
CA ASN A 35 -16.45 18.47 8.63
C ASN A 35 -16.15 17.60 7.40
N GLN A 36 -15.41 16.49 7.58
CA GLN A 36 -15.14 15.55 6.47
C GLN A 36 -16.41 14.90 5.94
N PHE A 37 -17.37 14.62 6.83
CA PHE A 37 -18.67 14.09 6.43
C PHE A 37 -19.46 15.13 5.62
N ALA A 38 -19.57 16.37 6.12
CA ALA A 38 -20.24 17.45 5.43
C ALA A 38 -19.63 17.72 4.04
N ASP A 39 -18.30 17.76 3.92
CA ASP A 39 -17.62 17.97 2.65
C ASP A 39 -17.86 16.85 1.63
N ARG A 40 -18.00 15.59 2.11
CA ARG A 40 -18.34 14.44 1.27
C ARG A 40 -19.78 14.50 0.80
N VAL A 41 -20.72 14.84 1.70
CA VAL A 41 -22.14 15.01 1.34
C VAL A 41 -22.27 16.13 0.32
N GLN A 42 -21.62 17.28 0.55
CA GLN A 42 -21.65 18.40 -0.38
C GLN A 42 -21.06 18.04 -1.74
N SER A 43 -19.93 17.31 -1.79
CA SER A 43 -19.33 16.90 -3.07
C SER A 43 -20.18 15.88 -3.84
N LEU A 44 -20.95 15.04 -3.15
CA LEU A 44 -21.94 14.15 -3.75
C LEU A 44 -23.11 14.94 -4.32
N MET A 45 -23.66 15.88 -3.54
CA MET A 45 -24.79 16.73 -3.95
C MET A 45 -24.45 17.60 -5.15
N ASP A 46 -23.25 18.16 -5.18
CA ASP A 46 -22.79 19.05 -6.25
C ASP A 46 -22.17 18.28 -7.43
N GLY A 47 -22.11 16.94 -7.38
CA GLY A 47 -21.55 16.09 -8.42
C GLY A 47 -20.03 16.20 -8.61
N THR A 48 -19.34 16.97 -7.78
CA THR A 48 -17.89 17.22 -7.88
C THR A 48 -17.03 16.09 -7.32
N TYR A 49 -17.63 15.08 -6.68
CA TYR A 49 -16.90 13.98 -6.04
C TYR A 49 -16.00 13.21 -7.02
N LEU A 50 -16.43 13.00 -8.27
CA LEU A 50 -15.62 12.33 -9.30
C LEU A 50 -14.39 13.14 -9.67
N GLN A 51 -14.53 14.47 -9.80
CA GLN A 51 -13.41 15.36 -10.08
C GLN A 51 -12.40 15.37 -8.93
N LYS A 52 -12.87 15.49 -7.69
CA LYS A 52 -12.01 15.39 -6.49
C LYS A 52 -11.28 14.05 -6.43
N TYR A 53 -11.94 12.96 -6.84
CA TYR A 53 -11.31 11.65 -6.87
C TYR A 53 -10.26 11.55 -7.99
N LEU A 54 -10.55 12.08 -9.18
CA LEU A 54 -9.61 12.13 -10.29
C LEU A 54 -8.34 12.93 -9.92
N GLU A 55 -8.50 14.09 -9.28
CA GLU A 55 -7.37 14.91 -8.81
C GLU A 55 -6.48 14.14 -7.82
N LYS A 56 -7.09 13.39 -6.89
CA LYS A 56 -6.33 12.53 -5.96
C LYS A 56 -5.55 11.45 -6.69
N VAL A 57 -6.19 10.75 -7.64
CA VAL A 57 -5.54 9.70 -8.44
C VAL A 57 -4.37 10.28 -9.24
N GLN A 58 -4.53 11.48 -9.81
CA GLN A 58 -3.47 12.17 -10.54
C GLN A 58 -2.29 12.54 -9.62
N ALA A 59 -2.57 13.05 -8.42
CA ALA A 59 -1.53 13.37 -7.44
C ALA A 59 -0.77 12.13 -6.97
N GLU A 60 -1.47 11.02 -6.71
CA GLU A 60 -0.84 9.74 -6.36
C GLU A 60 0.02 9.21 -7.50
N LYS A 61 -0.49 9.26 -8.74
CA LYS A 61 0.29 8.89 -9.93
C LYS A 61 1.58 9.69 -10.02
N GLN A 62 1.53 11.00 -9.81
CA GLN A 62 2.70 11.87 -9.84
C GLN A 62 3.71 11.47 -8.76
N LYS A 63 3.26 11.27 -7.52
CA LYS A 63 4.10 10.84 -6.39
C LYS A 63 4.78 9.50 -6.65
N VAL A 64 4.06 8.54 -7.22
CA VAL A 64 4.62 7.23 -7.59
C VAL A 64 5.66 7.38 -8.70
N SER A 65 5.38 8.22 -9.70
CA SER A 65 6.32 8.50 -10.79
C SER A 65 7.63 9.08 -10.26
N GLU A 66 7.57 10.06 -9.35
CA GLU A 66 8.75 10.66 -8.73
C GLU A 66 9.56 9.63 -7.92
N LYS A 67 8.87 8.80 -7.14
CA LYS A 67 9.51 7.70 -6.40
C LYS A 67 10.20 6.71 -7.33
N MET A 68 9.56 6.38 -8.46
CA MET A 68 10.14 5.47 -9.44
C MET A 68 11.40 6.06 -10.06
N SER A 69 11.38 7.33 -10.45
CA SER A 69 12.57 8.02 -10.99
C SER A 69 13.72 8.05 -9.98
N PHE A 70 13.45 8.30 -8.70
CA PHE A 70 14.45 8.23 -7.64
C PHE A 70 15.06 6.83 -7.53
N LEU A 71 14.22 5.79 -7.48
CA LEU A 71 14.69 4.41 -7.38
C LEU A 71 15.54 3.97 -8.58
N SER A 72 15.15 4.36 -9.80
CA SER A 72 15.95 4.09 -11.01
C SER A 72 17.32 4.78 -10.98
N ALA A 73 17.40 6.01 -10.45
CA ALA A 73 18.69 6.69 -10.29
C ALA A 73 19.59 5.95 -9.27
N VAL A 74 19.01 5.51 -8.15
CA VAL A 74 19.73 4.70 -7.15
C VAL A 74 20.20 3.37 -7.76
N GLU A 75 19.35 2.70 -8.53
CA GLU A 75 19.69 1.45 -9.22
C GLU A 75 20.90 1.63 -10.17
N ALA A 76 20.90 2.68 -10.98
CA ALA A 76 22.01 2.98 -11.88
C ALA A 76 23.34 3.18 -11.13
N ILE A 77 23.32 3.91 -10.01
CA ILE A 77 24.49 4.11 -9.15
C ILE A 77 25.00 2.78 -8.57
N LEU A 78 24.07 1.91 -8.15
CA LEU A 78 24.44 0.59 -7.61
C LEU A 78 25.07 -0.30 -8.68
N ILE A 79 24.48 -0.34 -9.88
CA ILE A 79 25.03 -1.07 -11.03
C ILE A 79 26.44 -0.58 -11.35
N GLU A 80 26.64 0.73 -11.44
CA GLU A 80 27.95 1.31 -11.72
C GLU A 80 28.99 0.90 -10.66
N LYS A 81 28.65 1.00 -9.37
CA LYS A 81 29.54 0.60 -8.28
C LYS A 81 29.90 -0.89 -8.32
N ILE A 82 28.93 -1.75 -8.63
CA ILE A 82 29.17 -3.20 -8.76
C ILE A 82 30.12 -3.47 -9.94
N SER A 83 29.92 -2.81 -11.09
CA SER A 83 30.81 -2.95 -12.24
C SER A 83 32.23 -2.46 -11.95
N GLN A 84 32.39 -1.36 -11.22
CA GLN A 84 33.71 -0.86 -10.80
C GLN A 84 34.41 -1.81 -9.82
N GLN A 85 33.67 -2.46 -8.92
CA GLN A 85 34.24 -3.47 -8.01
C GLN A 85 34.68 -4.72 -8.76
N ASN A 86 33.88 -5.19 -9.72
CA ASN A 86 34.17 -6.41 -10.47
C ASN A 86 35.31 -6.26 -11.48
N ASN A 87 35.58 -5.05 -12.00
CA ASN A 87 36.68 -4.78 -12.92
C ASN A 87 38.03 -4.49 -12.23
N ASN A 88 38.05 -4.38 -10.89
CA ASN A 88 39.25 -4.13 -10.09
C ASN A 88 39.80 -5.41 -9.40
N TYR A 89 39.26 -6.59 -9.76
CA TYR A 89 39.78 -7.92 -9.43
C TYR A 89 40.16 -8.66 -10.72
#